data_AF-A0A962XLR3-F1
#
_entry.id   AF-A0A962XLR3-F1
#
_cell.length_a   1.000
_cell.length_b   1.000
_cell.length_c   1.000
_cell.angle_alpha   90.00
_cell.angle_beta   90.00
_cell.angle_gamma   90.00
#
_symmetry.space_group_name_H-M   'P 1'
#
loop_
_entity.id
_entity.type
_entity.pdbx_description
1 polymer ?
#
loop_
_entity_poly.entity_id
_entity_poly.type
_entity_poly.pdbx_seq_one_letter_code
_entity_poly.pdbx_strand_id
1 'polypeptide(L)'
;HQVLIQQAHVIRIRIAMKRSVPAWNSGSIKKDQMMDGYSLGIVLGANGVQPVYVKNNFFKHFPVRNAVYPEQGERLQNTHNQALVAGYATGKKLNTVQIVNLLGDLHARMGGDDVVIQKYGNGISDAKKWSEGAKQRYYRDAASAFKIAHLR
;
A
#
# COMPACT_ATOMS: atom_id res chain seq x y z
N HIS A 1 27.04 -34.28 29.56
CA HIS A 1 25.61 -34.42 29.22
C HIS A 1 24.83 -33.11 29.02
N GLN A 2 25.23 -31.96 29.59
CA GLN A 2 24.51 -30.68 29.42
C GLN A 2 24.69 -29.99 28.04
N VAL A 3 25.81 -30.19 27.34
CA VAL A 3 26.11 -29.51 26.07
C VAL A 3 25.23 -29.99 24.90
N LEU A 4 24.86 -31.28 24.87
CA LEU A 4 23.99 -31.86 23.84
C LEU A 4 22.54 -31.35 23.93
N ILE A 5 22.07 -31.01 25.14
CA ILE A 5 20.71 -30.51 25.38
C ILE A 5 20.60 -29.04 24.92
N GLN A 6 21.66 -28.23 25.06
CA GLN A 6 21.69 -26.87 24.54
C GLN A 6 21.73 -26.83 23.01
N GLN A 7 22.50 -27.71 22.36
CA GLN A 7 22.54 -27.76 20.89
C GLN A 7 21.20 -28.23 20.30
N ALA A 8 20.52 -29.19 20.93
CA ALA A 8 19.18 -29.62 20.52
C ALA A 8 18.13 -28.51 20.64
N HIS A 9 18.21 -27.63 21.64
CA HIS A 9 17.33 -26.48 21.79
C HIS A 9 17.56 -25.42 20.70
N VAL A 10 18.81 -25.10 20.39
CA VAL A 10 19.15 -24.14 19.32
C VAL A 10 18.69 -24.63 17.96
N ILE A 11 18.82 -25.93 17.68
CA ILE A 11 18.34 -26.55 16.44
C ILE A 11 16.81 -26.52 16.36
N ARG A 12 16.10 -26.82 17.46
CA ARG A 12 14.63 -26.73 17.50
C ARG A 12 14.12 -25.31 17.31
N ILE A 13 14.79 -24.30 17.87
CA ILE A 13 14.45 -22.88 17.66
C ILE A 13 14.69 -22.46 16.20
N ARG A 14 15.79 -22.90 15.57
CA ARG A 14 16.03 -22.65 14.14
C ARG A 14 15.01 -23.32 13.22
N ILE A 15 14.57 -24.53 13.56
CA ILE A 15 13.53 -25.27 12.81
C ILE A 15 12.15 -24.63 13.02
N ALA A 16 11.84 -24.17 14.24
CA ALA A 16 10.61 -23.44 14.54
C ALA A 16 10.56 -22.09 13.82
N MET A 17 11.67 -21.34 13.78
CA MET A 17 11.77 -20.10 13.00
C MET A 17 11.62 -20.34 11.50
N LYS A 18 12.19 -21.43 10.93
CA LYS A 18 11.96 -21.79 9.52
C LYS A 18 10.51 -22.19 9.20
N ARG A 19 9.71 -22.59 10.20
CA ARG A 19 8.31 -23.02 10.03
C ARG A 19 7.28 -21.92 10.34
N SER A 20 7.68 -20.81 10.95
CA SER A 20 6.79 -19.70 11.31
C SER A 20 6.97 -18.42 10.50
N VAL A 21 7.94 -18.36 9.57
CA VAL A 21 7.92 -17.33 8.53
C VAL A 21 6.93 -17.82 7.45
N PRO A 22 5.85 -17.07 7.13
CA PRO A 22 5.12 -17.33 5.89
C PRO A 22 6.15 -17.41 4.78
N ALA A 23 6.02 -18.36 3.86
CA ALA A 23 6.92 -18.46 2.72
C ALA A 23 6.78 -17.18 1.87
N TRP A 24 7.48 -16.12 2.25
CA TRP A 24 7.66 -14.92 1.46
C TRP A 24 8.56 -15.34 0.30
N ASN A 25 7.96 -15.93 -0.73
CA ASN A 25 8.65 -16.03 -2.00
C ASN A 25 8.81 -14.59 -2.53
N SER A 26 9.91 -14.30 -3.21
CA SER A 26 10.16 -12.97 -3.79
C SER A 26 9.00 -12.46 -4.67
N GLY A 27 8.26 -13.35 -5.30
CA GLY A 27 7.04 -13.08 -6.05
C GLY A 27 5.88 -12.53 -5.19
N SER A 28 5.72 -12.94 -3.93
CA SER A 28 4.67 -12.40 -3.05
C SER A 28 4.96 -10.94 -2.69
N ILE A 29 6.21 -10.61 -2.38
CA ILE A 29 6.62 -9.23 -2.06
C ILE A 29 6.52 -8.35 -3.30
N LYS A 30 6.92 -8.85 -4.47
CA LYS A 30 6.76 -8.12 -5.73
C LYS A 30 5.28 -7.87 -6.06
N LYS A 31 4.42 -8.88 -5.89
CA LYS A 31 2.97 -8.77 -6.07
C LYS A 31 2.38 -7.73 -5.11
N ASP A 32 2.80 -7.74 -3.85
CA ASP A 32 2.39 -6.74 -2.87
C ASP A 32 2.80 -5.32 -3.28
N GLN A 33 4.05 -5.13 -3.72
CA GLN A 33 4.51 -3.82 -4.20
C GLN A 33 3.74 -3.32 -5.42
N MET A 34 3.42 -4.22 -6.35
CA MET A 34 2.61 -3.94 -7.52
C MET A 34 1.19 -3.53 -7.11
N MET A 35 0.54 -4.30 -6.24
CA MET A 35 -0.82 -4.01 -5.77
C MET A 35 -0.87 -2.71 -4.96
N ASP A 36 0.13 -2.46 -4.11
CA ASP A 36 0.28 -1.22 -3.36
C ASP A 36 0.40 -0.01 -4.29
N GLY A 37 1.27 -0.11 -5.31
CA GLY A 37 1.44 0.96 -6.28
C GLY A 37 0.15 1.20 -7.06
N TYR A 38 -0.42 0.14 -7.63
CA TYR A 38 -1.61 0.22 -8.48
C TYR A 38 -2.84 0.77 -7.76
N SER A 39 -3.15 0.25 -6.57
CA SER A 39 -4.27 0.72 -5.75
C SER A 39 -4.14 2.20 -5.39
N LEU A 40 -2.94 2.63 -4.97
CA LEU A 40 -2.65 4.02 -4.66
C LEU A 40 -2.79 4.92 -5.89
N GLY A 41 -2.27 4.46 -7.03
CA GLY A 41 -2.44 5.12 -8.31
C GLY A 41 -3.90 5.38 -8.65
N ILE A 42 -4.76 4.34 -8.58
CA ILE A 42 -6.19 4.46 -8.90
C ILE A 42 -6.86 5.55 -8.07
N VAL A 43 -6.69 5.52 -6.75
CA VAL A 43 -7.34 6.49 -5.85
C VAL A 43 -6.86 7.91 -6.14
N LEU A 44 -5.56 8.11 -6.33
CA LEU A 44 -4.98 9.42 -6.66
C LEU A 44 -5.47 9.94 -8.01
N GLY A 45 -5.56 9.06 -9.02
CA GLY A 45 -6.02 9.39 -10.36
C GLY A 45 -7.51 9.73 -10.39
N ALA A 46 -8.34 8.93 -9.71
CA ALA A 46 -9.77 9.13 -9.59
C ALA A 46 -10.10 10.46 -8.88
N ASN A 47 -9.36 10.78 -7.82
CA ASN A 47 -9.52 12.05 -7.10
C ASN A 47 -8.82 13.25 -7.79
N GLY A 48 -8.29 13.07 -9.00
CA GLY A 48 -7.70 14.16 -9.80
C GLY A 48 -6.47 14.82 -9.19
N VAL A 49 -5.71 14.11 -8.34
CA VAL A 49 -4.52 14.66 -7.67
C VAL A 49 -3.46 15.05 -8.70
N GLN A 50 -2.81 16.20 -8.53
CA GLN A 50 -1.81 16.66 -9.49
C GLN A 50 -0.61 15.71 -9.60
N PRO A 51 -0.10 15.41 -10.82
CA PRO A 51 1.03 14.49 -11.01
C PRO A 51 2.29 14.86 -10.21
N VAL A 52 2.57 16.16 -10.05
CA VAL A 52 3.71 16.65 -9.25
C VAL A 52 3.57 16.24 -7.79
N TYR A 53 2.38 16.40 -7.21
CA TYR A 53 2.08 15.96 -5.85
C TYR A 53 2.25 14.45 -5.71
N VAL A 54 1.77 13.69 -6.69
CA VAL A 54 1.89 12.22 -6.70
C VAL A 54 3.35 11.79 -6.70
N LYS A 55 4.16 12.39 -7.57
CA LYS A 55 5.60 12.12 -7.67
C LYS A 55 6.32 12.45 -6.37
N ASN A 56 6.05 13.58 -5.75
CA ASN A 56 6.79 14.03 -4.57
C ASN A 56 6.45 13.23 -3.30
N ASN A 57 5.23 12.68 -3.20
CA ASN A 57 4.74 12.10 -1.95
C ASN A 57 4.57 10.58 -1.97
N PHE A 58 4.42 9.96 -3.15
CA PHE A 58 4.07 8.54 -3.25
C PHE A 58 5.02 7.72 -4.12
N PHE A 59 5.90 8.35 -4.91
CA PHE A 59 6.97 7.60 -5.54
C PHE A 59 7.96 7.14 -4.47
N LYS A 60 8.41 5.89 -4.60
CA LYS A 60 9.53 5.40 -3.81
C LYS A 60 10.82 5.89 -4.45
N HIS A 61 11.59 6.65 -3.68
CA HIS A 61 12.91 7.17 -4.08
C HIS A 61 14.07 6.29 -3.63
N PHE A 62 13.82 5.37 -2.69
CA PHE A 62 14.80 4.44 -2.17
C PHE A 62 14.39 2.99 -2.43
N PRO A 63 15.36 2.07 -2.58
CA PRO A 63 15.11 0.64 -2.67
C PRO A 63 14.22 0.17 -1.51
N VAL A 64 13.27 -0.72 -1.83
CA VAL A 64 12.41 -1.33 -0.80
C VAL A 64 13.28 -2.23 0.08
N ARG A 65 13.40 -1.87 1.36
CA ARG A 65 14.17 -2.66 2.33
C ARG A 65 13.52 -4.02 2.53
N ASN A 66 14.30 -5.07 2.31
CA ASN A 66 13.90 -6.45 2.54
C ASN A 66 15.10 -7.20 3.13
N ALA A 67 14.93 -7.79 4.32
CA ALA A 67 16.00 -8.51 5.01
C ALA A 67 16.34 -9.86 4.35
N VAL A 68 15.40 -10.45 3.61
CA VAL A 68 15.54 -11.76 2.97
C VAL A 68 16.12 -11.64 1.56
N TYR A 69 15.72 -10.60 0.81
CA TYR A 69 16.15 -10.34 -0.57
C TYR A 69 16.56 -8.88 -0.78
N PRO A 70 17.66 -8.41 -0.15
CA PRO A 70 18.09 -7.02 -0.22
C PRO A 70 18.44 -6.57 -1.65
N GLU A 71 18.94 -7.48 -2.48
CA GLU A 71 19.29 -7.24 -3.89
C GLU A 71 18.08 -6.90 -4.76
N GLN A 72 16.87 -7.22 -4.31
CA GLN A 72 15.64 -6.95 -5.05
C GLN A 72 15.03 -5.58 -4.75
N GLY A 73 15.59 -4.81 -3.80
CA GLY A 73 14.99 -3.57 -3.33
C GLY A 73 14.71 -2.55 -4.45
N GLU A 74 15.63 -2.42 -5.41
CA GLU A 74 15.45 -1.54 -6.57
C GLU A 74 14.37 -2.06 -7.54
N ARG A 75 14.35 -3.39 -7.79
CA ARG A 75 13.30 -4.01 -8.63
C ARG A 75 11.92 -3.83 -8.01
N LEU A 76 11.82 -3.94 -6.68
CA LEU A 76 10.60 -3.73 -5.92
C LEU A 76 10.15 -2.26 -5.94
N GLN A 77 11.09 -1.32 -5.81
CA GLN A 77 10.84 0.11 -5.98
C GLN A 77 10.29 0.42 -7.38
N ASN A 78 10.95 -0.08 -8.43
CA ASN A 78 10.53 0.13 -9.81
C ASN A 78 9.17 -0.50 -10.08
N THR A 79 8.92 -1.71 -9.57
CA THR A 79 7.62 -2.38 -9.67
C THR A 79 6.51 -1.53 -9.05
N HIS A 80 6.73 -0.99 -7.85
CA HIS A 80 5.78 -0.10 -7.19
C HIS A 80 5.50 1.17 -8.01
N ASN A 81 6.56 1.87 -8.44
CA ASN A 81 6.43 3.13 -9.16
C ASN A 81 5.75 2.96 -10.53
N GLN A 82 6.07 1.88 -11.27
CA GLN A 82 5.40 1.57 -12.53
C GLN A 82 3.92 1.24 -12.33
N ALA A 83 3.61 0.41 -11.32
CA ALA A 83 2.23 0.08 -11.00
C ALA A 83 1.43 1.32 -10.56
N LEU A 84 2.06 2.24 -9.83
CA LEU A 84 1.46 3.51 -9.44
C LEU A 84 1.12 4.38 -10.65
N VAL A 85 2.02 4.50 -11.62
CA VAL A 85 1.73 5.23 -12.87
C VAL A 85 0.57 4.58 -13.62
N ALA A 86 0.57 3.25 -13.74
CA ALA A 86 -0.50 2.51 -14.40
C ALA A 86 -1.86 2.73 -13.70
N GLY A 87 -1.90 2.59 -12.38
CA GLY A 87 -3.10 2.82 -11.58
C GLY A 87 -3.60 4.26 -11.70
N TYR A 88 -2.69 5.23 -11.68
CA TYR A 88 -3.03 6.66 -11.83
C TYR A 88 -3.66 6.95 -13.19
N ALA A 89 -3.11 6.38 -14.26
CA ALA A 89 -3.70 6.49 -15.59
C ALA A 89 -5.08 5.81 -15.67
N THR A 90 -5.27 4.66 -15.02
CA THR A 90 -6.58 4.00 -14.92
C THR A 90 -7.59 4.86 -14.16
N GLY A 91 -7.22 5.38 -12.98
CA GLY A 91 -8.10 6.24 -12.17
C GLY A 91 -8.51 7.52 -12.91
N LYS A 92 -7.59 8.12 -13.66
CA LYS A 92 -7.86 9.32 -14.50
C LYS A 92 -8.87 9.09 -15.62
N LYS A 93 -9.07 7.85 -16.06
CA LYS A 93 -10.02 7.49 -17.12
C LYS A 93 -11.44 7.26 -16.59
N LEU A 94 -11.62 7.22 -15.27
CA LEU A 94 -12.94 7.06 -14.68
C LEU A 94 -13.81 8.29 -14.95
N ASN A 95 -15.07 8.06 -15.28
CA ASN A 95 -16.05 9.12 -15.37
C ASN A 95 -16.58 9.52 -13.99
N THR A 96 -17.34 10.62 -13.91
CA THR A 96 -17.85 11.17 -12.65
C THR A 96 -18.64 10.15 -11.82
N VAL A 97 -19.50 9.35 -12.45
CA VAL A 97 -20.32 8.33 -11.76
C VAL A 97 -19.44 7.24 -11.18
N GLN A 98 -18.46 6.76 -11.96
CA GLN A 98 -17.49 5.76 -11.50
C GLN A 98 -16.64 6.28 -10.35
N ILE A 99 -16.23 7.55 -10.38
CA ILE A 99 -15.45 8.19 -9.31
C ILE A 99 -16.28 8.26 -8.02
N VAL A 100 -17.53 8.72 -8.11
CA VAL A 100 -18.42 8.82 -6.93
C VAL A 100 -18.66 7.44 -6.32
N ASN A 101 -18.96 6.44 -7.15
CA ASN A 101 -19.18 5.07 -6.68
C ASN A 101 -17.93 4.47 -6.05
N LEU A 102 -16.77 4.67 -6.67
CA LEU A 102 -15.48 4.21 -6.14
C LEU A 102 -15.20 4.85 -4.78
N LEU A 103 -15.27 6.17 -4.66
CA LEU A 103 -14.94 6.87 -3.42
C LEU A 103 -15.96 6.55 -2.31
N GLY A 104 -17.24 6.41 -2.65
CA GLY A 104 -18.27 5.97 -1.72
C GLY A 104 -18.03 4.56 -1.17
N ASP A 105 -17.70 3.59 -2.03
CA ASP A 105 -17.32 2.23 -1.60
C ASP A 105 -16.08 2.26 -0.68
N LEU A 106 -15.06 3.04 -1.03
CA LEU A 106 -13.86 3.17 -0.21
C LEU A 106 -14.16 3.80 1.15
N HIS A 107 -14.96 4.85 1.21
CA HIS A 107 -15.34 5.49 2.47
C HIS A 107 -16.16 4.54 3.34
N ALA A 108 -17.13 3.81 2.78
CA ALA A 108 -17.90 2.81 3.51
C ALA A 108 -16.97 1.75 4.15
N ARG A 109 -15.95 1.30 3.40
CA ARG A 109 -14.94 0.34 3.90
C ARG A 109 -13.97 0.93 4.92
N MET A 110 -13.78 2.25 4.91
CA MET A 110 -12.97 2.97 5.89
C MET A 110 -13.74 3.31 7.19
N GLY A 111 -15.00 2.89 7.30
CA GLY A 111 -15.86 3.14 8.47
C GLY A 111 -16.96 4.18 8.25
N GLY A 112 -17.19 4.61 7.01
CA GLY A 112 -18.17 5.63 6.64
C GLY A 112 -17.61 7.06 6.61
N ASP A 113 -18.40 7.99 6.07
CA ASP A 113 -18.00 9.39 5.88
C ASP A 113 -17.66 10.08 7.20
N ASP A 114 -18.43 9.84 8.27
CA ASP A 114 -18.19 10.44 9.59
C ASP A 114 -16.81 10.08 10.14
N VAL A 115 -16.38 8.83 9.97
CA VAL A 115 -15.05 8.36 10.42
C VAL A 115 -13.95 8.98 9.56
N VAL A 116 -14.16 9.08 8.24
CA VAL A 116 -13.22 9.73 7.32
C VAL A 116 -13.05 11.21 7.70
N ILE A 117 -14.15 11.91 7.94
CA ILE A 117 -14.16 13.30 8.41
C ILE A 117 -13.40 13.39 9.73
N GLN A 118 -13.81 12.66 10.77
CA GLN A 118 -13.14 12.70 12.08
C GLN A 118 -11.64 12.42 12.00
N LYS A 119 -11.21 11.48 11.13
CA LYS A 119 -9.82 11.03 11.04
C LYS A 119 -8.92 11.92 10.19
N TYR A 120 -9.43 12.52 9.12
CA TYR A 120 -8.61 13.28 8.17
C TYR A 120 -8.97 14.77 8.08
N GLY A 121 -10.10 15.18 8.66
CA GLY A 121 -10.56 16.56 8.74
C GLY A 121 -11.93 16.75 8.10
N ASN A 122 -12.02 17.50 7.00
CA ASN A 122 -13.29 17.65 6.28
C ASN A 122 -13.53 16.47 5.32
N GLY A 123 -14.71 16.38 4.71
CA GLY A 123 -14.96 15.42 3.64
C GLY A 123 -14.02 15.62 2.44
N ILE A 124 -13.98 14.66 1.50
CA ILE A 124 -13.07 14.70 0.34
C ILE A 124 -13.25 15.98 -0.53
N SER A 125 -14.46 16.54 -0.51
CA SER A 125 -14.82 17.82 -1.12
C SER A 125 -14.00 19.01 -0.62
N ASP A 126 -13.43 18.90 0.58
CA ASP A 126 -12.61 19.91 1.25
C ASP A 126 -11.15 19.45 1.46
N ALA A 127 -10.68 18.46 0.68
CA ALA A 127 -9.32 17.92 0.80
C ALA A 127 -8.20 18.97 0.63
N LYS A 128 -8.51 20.18 0.14
CA LYS A 128 -7.60 21.33 0.10
C LYS A 128 -7.27 21.90 1.50
N LYS A 129 -8.15 21.68 2.48
CA LYS A 129 -7.99 22.13 3.87
C LYS A 129 -7.25 21.12 4.74
N TRP A 130 -7.00 19.92 4.22
CA TRP A 130 -6.28 18.89 4.96
C TRP A 130 -4.81 19.27 5.11
N SER A 131 -4.25 18.95 6.27
CA SER A 131 -2.79 18.95 6.42
C SER A 131 -2.18 17.94 5.46
N GLU A 132 -0.94 18.19 5.04
CA GLU A 132 -0.21 17.30 4.13
C GLU A 132 -0.15 15.87 4.66
N GLY A 133 0.11 15.70 5.96
CA GLY A 133 0.12 14.39 6.61
C GLY A 133 -1.24 13.70 6.62
N ALA A 134 -2.34 14.43 6.86
CA ALA A 134 -3.69 13.87 6.81
C ALA A 134 -4.04 13.41 5.38
N LYS A 135 -3.69 14.21 4.38
CA LYS A 135 -3.91 13.90 2.97
C LYS A 135 -3.15 12.66 2.52
N GLN A 136 -1.87 12.54 2.90
CA GLN A 136 -1.11 11.33 2.61
C GLN A 136 -1.68 10.09 3.30
N ARG A 137 -2.12 10.20 4.57
CA ARG A 137 -2.73 9.08 5.29
C ARG A 137 -4.04 8.64 4.65
N TYR A 138 -4.90 9.59 4.27
CA TYR A 138 -6.14 9.29 3.58
C TYR A 138 -5.91 8.43 2.32
N TYR A 139 -5.00 8.85 1.42
CA TYR A 139 -4.76 8.09 0.20
C TYR A 139 -4.18 6.70 0.45
N ARG A 140 -3.34 6.53 1.47
CA ARG A 140 -2.82 5.21 1.85
C ARG A 140 -3.92 4.30 2.40
N ASP A 141 -4.80 4.82 3.24
CA ASP A 141 -5.89 4.05 3.82
C ASP A 141 -6.95 3.70 2.76
N ALA A 142 -7.29 4.65 1.87
CA ALA A 142 -8.16 4.41 0.74
C ALA A 142 -7.57 3.39 -0.26
N ALA A 143 -6.27 3.46 -0.54
CA ALA A 143 -5.57 2.46 -1.36
C ALA A 143 -5.59 1.07 -0.71
N SER A 144 -5.42 1.00 0.61
CA SER A 144 -5.52 -0.25 1.37
C SER A 144 -6.91 -0.85 1.27
N ALA A 145 -7.96 -0.04 1.45
CA ALA A 145 -9.35 -0.45 1.27
C ALA A 145 -9.61 -0.96 -0.16
N PHE A 146 -9.12 -0.24 -1.18
CA PHE A 146 -9.22 -0.66 -2.57
C PHE A 146 -8.55 -2.02 -2.82
N LYS A 147 -7.31 -2.17 -2.35
CA LYS A 147 -6.54 -3.40 -2.52
C LYS A 147 -7.26 -4.60 -1.89
N ILE A 148 -7.83 -4.44 -0.70
CA ILE A 148 -8.57 -5.50 -0.01
C ILE A 148 -9.84 -5.88 -0.78
N ALA A 149 -10.55 -4.89 -1.32
CA ALA A 149 -11.84 -5.10 -1.97
C ALA A 149 -11.74 -5.63 -3.40
N HIS A 150 -10.70 -5.21 -4.15
CA HIS A 150 -10.69 -5.34 -5.61
C HIS A 150 -9.47 -6.09 -6.16
N LEU A 151 -8.44 -6.36 -5.36
CA LEU A 151 -7.18 -6.97 -5.83
C LEU A 151 -6.75 -8.22 -5.05
N ARG A 152 -7.44 -8.58 -3.97
CA ARG A 152 -7.14 -9.77 -3.16
C ARG A 152 -7.97 -10.98 -3.55
#